data_AF-A0A154WF75-F1
#
_entry.id   AF-A0A154WF75-F1
#
_cell.length_a   1.000
_cell.length_b   1.000
_cell.length_c   1.000
_cell.angle_alpha   90.00
_cell.angle_beta   90.00
_cell.angle_gamma   90.00
#
_symmetry.space_group_name_H-M   'P 1'
#
loop_
_entity.id
_entity.type
_entity.pdbx_description
1 polymer ?
#
loop_
_entity_poly.entity_id
_entity_poly.type
_entity_poly.pdbx_seq_one_letter_code
_entity_poly.pdbx_strand_id
1 'polypeptide(L)'
;MIVTTPRSSILVIGALASRRATLTEMLGETADFVVHTADSIATGAHILGAAACDAIIIDTREGTDLDVGAIPTLRRLAGPAALLAVLPMMEGDEAGRALRIGADRCLLLEQQDAAGLAATIRAVLTAGPRHRALREPHVMIVEDEPATAEILSRFMAWRGYRVTAVPNGRHALERLRGDPADIVITDLDMPMLDGESLIAELKSASNRPPVIVVTGNPISELTWSRLRRSVVELYLKPLNLREIGQTVDRIVGTRAA
;
A
#
# COMPACT_ATOMS: atom_id res chain seq x y z
N MET A 1 -26.01 -9.30 20.84
CA MET A 1 -24.54 -9.35 20.94
C MET A 1 -24.00 -8.22 20.07
N ILE A 2 -23.64 -7.09 20.67
CA ILE A 2 -23.21 -5.91 19.93
C ILE A 2 -21.78 -6.19 19.46
N VAL A 3 -21.61 -6.48 18.18
CA VAL A 3 -20.29 -6.57 17.55
C VAL A 3 -19.81 -5.14 17.39
N THR A 4 -18.98 -4.66 18.32
CA THR A 4 -18.31 -3.37 18.20
C THR A 4 -17.27 -3.49 17.09
N THR A 5 -17.45 -2.77 15.99
CA THR A 5 -16.43 -2.64 14.95
C THR A 5 -15.15 -2.05 15.57
N PRO A 6 -13.96 -2.59 15.27
CA PRO A 6 -12.72 -2.05 15.80
C PRO A 6 -12.54 -0.61 15.32
N ARG A 7 -12.23 0.29 16.26
CA ARG A 7 -11.96 1.70 15.96
C ARG A 7 -10.57 1.87 15.38
N SER A 8 -10.44 2.66 14.33
CA SER A 8 -9.13 2.96 13.75
C SER A 8 -8.38 3.99 14.61
N SER A 9 -7.10 3.75 14.87
CA SER A 9 -6.23 4.67 15.60
C SER A 9 -5.66 5.72 14.66
N ILE A 10 -5.78 7.00 15.03
CA ILE A 10 -5.33 8.15 14.23
C ILE A 10 -4.42 9.02 15.08
N LEU A 11 -3.23 9.34 14.57
CA LEU A 11 -2.33 10.31 15.17
C LEU A 11 -2.42 11.66 14.43
N VAL A 12 -2.81 12.71 15.13
CA VAL A 12 -2.78 14.09 14.62
C VAL A 12 -1.51 14.79 15.11
N ILE A 13 -0.65 15.20 14.19
CA ILE A 13 0.59 15.93 14.45
C ILE A 13 0.44 17.34 13.88
N GLY A 14 0.57 18.38 14.70
CA GLY A 14 0.49 19.77 14.23
C GLY A 14 1.10 20.72 15.24
N ALA A 15 1.64 21.87 14.84
CA ALA A 15 2.26 22.80 15.80
C ALA A 15 1.23 23.64 16.58
N LEU A 16 0.12 24.00 15.96
CA LEU A 16 -0.90 24.89 16.53
C LEU A 16 -1.94 24.13 17.36
N ALA A 17 -2.00 24.44 18.66
CA ALA A 17 -2.91 23.77 19.59
C ALA A 17 -4.39 23.90 19.20
N SER A 18 -4.80 25.08 18.70
CA SER A 18 -6.18 25.32 18.25
C SER A 18 -6.57 24.42 17.07
N ARG A 19 -5.72 24.31 16.05
CA ARG A 19 -5.98 23.46 14.88
C ARG A 19 -5.95 21.97 15.23
N ARG A 20 -5.02 21.55 16.10
CA ARG A 20 -5.04 20.18 16.65
C ARG A 20 -6.36 19.88 17.38
N ALA A 21 -6.85 20.83 18.18
CA ALA A 21 -8.13 20.69 18.88
C ALA A 21 -9.31 20.55 17.90
N THR A 22 -9.37 21.41 16.88
CA THR A 22 -10.40 21.32 15.82
C THR A 22 -10.38 19.97 15.11
N LEU A 23 -9.22 19.50 14.67
CA LEU A 23 -9.08 18.17 14.06
C LEU A 23 -9.50 17.05 15.01
N THR A 24 -9.14 17.15 16.28
CA THR A 24 -9.49 16.14 17.30
C THR A 24 -10.99 16.11 17.56
N GLU A 25 -11.65 17.27 17.61
CA GLU A 25 -13.10 17.40 17.78
C GLU A 25 -13.85 16.81 16.59
N MET A 26 -13.49 17.21 15.36
CA MET A 26 -14.06 16.68 14.12
C MET A 26 -13.96 15.16 14.02
N LEU A 27 -12.84 14.58 14.45
CA LEU A 27 -12.63 13.12 14.46
C LEU A 27 -13.37 12.44 15.62
N GLY A 28 -13.46 13.10 16.78
CA GLY A 28 -14.13 12.60 17.98
C GLY A 28 -15.65 12.56 17.86
N GLU A 29 -16.25 13.38 16.98
CA GLU A 29 -17.67 13.30 16.63
C GLU A 29 -18.05 11.94 16.00
N THR A 30 -17.07 11.26 15.39
CA THR A 30 -17.28 9.94 14.81
C THR A 30 -16.85 8.85 15.80
N ALA A 31 -17.76 7.90 16.09
CA ALA A 31 -17.50 6.78 17.00
C ALA A 31 -16.48 5.75 16.44
N ASP A 32 -15.92 6.02 15.26
CA ASP A 32 -15.08 5.11 14.47
C ASP A 32 -13.58 5.24 14.80
N PHE A 33 -13.16 6.32 15.48
CA PHE A 33 -11.74 6.65 15.63
C PHE A 33 -11.28 6.75 17.09
N VAL A 34 -10.03 6.36 17.33
CA VAL A 34 -9.27 6.68 18.55
C VAL A 34 -8.20 7.70 18.16
N VAL A 35 -8.28 8.91 18.71
CA VAL A 35 -7.40 10.02 18.30
C VAL A 35 -6.29 10.22 19.33
N HIS A 36 -5.06 10.23 18.82
CA HIS A 36 -3.85 10.63 19.53
C HIS A 36 -3.39 11.98 18.99
N THR A 37 -2.73 12.79 19.82
CA THR A 37 -2.22 14.10 19.38
C THR A 37 -0.75 14.28 19.74
N ALA A 38 -0.02 14.93 18.85
CA ALA A 38 1.37 15.33 19.05
C ALA A 38 1.57 16.76 18.53
N ASP A 39 2.40 17.53 19.23
CA ASP A 39 2.76 18.89 18.84
C ASP A 39 4.04 18.97 17.99
N SER A 40 4.75 17.86 17.85
CA SER A 40 6.03 17.75 17.15
C SER A 40 6.25 16.35 16.60
N ILE A 41 7.23 16.21 15.68
CA ILE A 41 7.67 14.91 15.16
C ILE A 41 8.19 14.02 16.31
N ALA A 42 8.90 14.59 17.28
CA ALA A 42 9.48 13.84 18.39
C ALA A 42 8.39 13.21 19.27
N THR A 43 7.38 14.00 19.67
CA THR A 43 6.22 13.49 20.43
C THR A 43 5.44 12.46 19.60
N GLY A 44 5.29 12.70 18.29
CA GLY A 44 4.63 11.75 17.39
C GLY A 44 5.38 10.41 17.29
N ALA A 45 6.71 10.43 17.19
CA ALA A 45 7.53 9.22 17.16
C ALA A 45 7.40 8.40 18.45
N HIS A 46 7.31 9.06 19.61
CA HIS A 46 7.09 8.38 20.88
C HIS A 46 5.74 7.64 20.90
N ILE A 47 4.67 8.27 20.39
CA ILE A 47 3.35 7.65 20.30
C ILE A 47 3.36 6.47 19.33
N LEU A 48 3.97 6.61 18.15
CA LEU A 48 4.07 5.54 17.15
C LEU A 48 4.88 4.33 17.66
N GLY A 49 5.82 4.54 18.59
CA GLY A 49 6.53 3.46 19.27
C GLY A 49 5.70 2.75 20.34
N ALA A 50 4.69 3.41 20.90
CA ALA A 50 3.84 2.88 21.96
C ALA A 50 2.51 2.31 21.46
N ALA A 51 2.01 2.77 20.31
CA ALA A 51 0.73 2.37 19.72
C ALA A 51 0.82 2.29 18.20
N ALA A 52 0.18 1.27 17.62
CA ALA A 52 0.00 1.19 16.17
C ALA A 52 -1.11 2.16 15.75
N CYS A 53 -0.80 3.09 14.85
CA CYS A 53 -1.78 3.96 14.23
C CYS A 53 -2.09 3.48 12.81
N ASP A 54 -3.37 3.55 12.43
CA ASP A 54 -3.84 3.23 11.08
C ASP A 54 -3.62 4.42 10.13
N ALA A 55 -3.70 5.64 10.67
CA ALA A 55 -3.45 6.88 9.94
C ALA A 55 -2.71 7.91 10.78
N ILE A 56 -1.97 8.78 10.10
CA ILE A 56 -1.32 9.96 10.62
C ILE A 56 -1.80 11.16 9.82
N ILE A 57 -2.20 12.22 10.50
CA ILE A 57 -2.53 13.50 9.91
C ILE A 57 -1.45 14.49 10.32
N ILE A 58 -0.70 15.04 9.37
CA ILE A 58 0.20 16.18 9.61
C ILE A 58 -0.52 17.48 9.24
N ASP A 59 -0.77 18.35 10.21
CA ASP A 59 -1.20 19.73 9.99
C ASP A 59 0.02 20.59 9.69
N THR A 60 0.25 20.80 8.39
CA THR A 60 1.47 21.42 7.90
C THR A 60 1.44 22.93 8.10
N ARG A 61 2.61 23.50 8.38
CA ARG A 61 2.80 24.95 8.45
C ARG A 61 4.17 25.33 7.94
N GLU A 62 4.20 26.19 6.93
CA GLU A 62 5.45 26.72 6.37
C GLU A 62 6.28 27.43 7.45
N GLY A 63 7.60 27.27 7.37
CA GLY A 63 8.54 27.85 8.35
C GLY A 63 8.59 27.13 9.70
N THR A 64 8.04 25.91 9.80
CA THR A 64 8.12 25.07 11.00
C THR A 64 8.72 23.70 10.68
N ASP A 65 9.13 22.95 11.70
CA ASP A 65 9.58 21.55 11.56
C ASP A 65 8.45 20.58 11.13
N LEU A 66 7.21 21.08 11.01
CA LEU A 66 6.04 20.38 10.50
C LEU A 66 5.58 21.02 9.18
N ASP A 67 6.50 21.33 8.28
CA ASP A 67 6.16 21.73 6.91
C ASP A 67 5.99 20.49 5.99
N VAL A 68 5.76 20.72 4.69
CA VAL A 68 5.71 19.65 3.69
C VAL A 68 7.02 18.85 3.66
N GLY A 69 8.17 19.45 3.97
CA GLY A 69 9.47 18.80 4.08
C GLY A 69 9.58 17.76 5.21
N ALA A 70 8.69 17.78 6.20
CA ALA A 70 8.62 16.76 7.25
C ALA A 70 8.05 15.41 6.77
N ILE A 71 7.31 15.39 5.65
CA ILE A 71 6.58 14.22 5.17
C ILE A 71 7.47 12.98 4.97
N PRO A 72 8.67 13.05 4.36
CA PRO A 72 9.55 11.87 4.24
C PRO A 72 9.97 11.29 5.59
N THR A 73 10.19 12.14 6.59
CA THR A 73 10.56 11.72 7.94
C THR A 73 9.38 11.06 8.63
N LEU A 74 8.21 11.67 8.59
CA LEU A 74 6.99 11.06 9.14
C LEU A 74 6.62 9.78 8.43
N ARG A 75 6.78 9.69 7.10
CA ARG A 75 6.53 8.46 6.34
C ARG A 75 7.43 7.30 6.80
N ARG A 76 8.71 7.57 7.09
CA ARG A 76 9.61 6.54 7.68
C ARG A 76 9.11 6.04 9.03
N LEU A 77 8.66 6.96 9.88
CA LEU A 77 8.15 6.65 11.22
C LEU A 77 6.78 5.94 11.18
N ALA A 78 5.93 6.35 10.25
CA ALA A 78 4.57 5.84 10.06
C ALA A 78 4.55 4.38 9.61
N GLY A 79 5.60 3.94 8.91
CA GLY A 79 5.62 2.63 8.26
C GLY A 79 4.43 2.47 7.31
N PRO A 80 3.56 1.46 7.52
CA PRO A 80 2.40 1.22 6.68
C PRO A 80 1.21 2.13 6.97
N ALA A 81 1.21 2.93 8.04
CA ALA A 81 0.06 3.79 8.36
C ALA A 81 -0.19 4.79 7.22
N ALA A 82 -1.46 5.12 6.95
CA ALA A 82 -1.79 6.18 6.01
C ALA A 82 -1.20 7.53 6.49
N LEU A 83 -0.71 8.38 5.59
CA LEU A 83 -0.24 9.74 5.92
C LEU A 83 -1.03 10.76 5.12
N LEU A 84 -1.82 11.57 5.81
CA LEU A 84 -2.59 12.65 5.23
C LEU A 84 -1.93 13.98 5.60
N ALA A 85 -1.72 14.85 4.62
CA ALA A 85 -1.20 16.19 4.84
C ALA A 85 -2.36 17.19 4.80
N VAL A 86 -2.55 17.94 5.89
CA VAL A 86 -3.42 19.12 5.90
C VAL A 86 -2.54 20.33 5.55
N LEU A 87 -2.86 20.97 4.44
CA LEU A 87 -2.12 22.12 3.91
C LEU A 87 -2.81 23.41 4.36
N PRO A 88 -2.05 24.48 4.67
CA PRO A 88 -2.63 25.75 5.10
C PRO A 88 -3.32 26.50 3.95
N MET A 89 -2.88 26.26 2.71
CA MET A 89 -3.43 26.82 1.48
C MET A 89 -2.85 26.06 0.28
N MET A 90 -3.55 26.09 -0.86
CA MET A 90 -3.07 25.49 -2.11
C MET A 90 -2.46 26.59 -2.99
N GLU A 91 -1.25 27.04 -2.68
CA GLU A 91 -0.46 27.86 -3.59
C GLU A 91 0.60 27.00 -4.29
N GLY A 92 0.71 27.15 -5.60
CA GLY A 92 1.66 26.36 -6.41
C GLY A 92 1.40 24.86 -6.37
N ASP A 93 2.48 24.07 -6.34
CA ASP A 93 2.46 22.60 -6.42
C ASP A 93 2.71 21.92 -5.06
N GLU A 94 2.34 22.55 -3.93
CA GLU A 94 2.60 21.98 -2.60
C GLU A 94 1.92 20.63 -2.40
N ALA A 95 0.66 20.48 -2.81
CA ALA A 95 -0.02 19.19 -2.73
C ALA A 95 0.63 18.13 -3.61
N GLY A 96 1.00 18.47 -4.85
CA GLY A 96 1.71 17.54 -5.72
C GLY A 96 3.05 17.14 -5.13
N ARG A 97 3.78 18.07 -4.53
CA ARG A 97 5.02 17.80 -3.80
C ARG A 97 4.79 16.87 -2.62
N ALA A 98 3.83 17.17 -1.75
CA ALA A 98 3.48 16.36 -0.58
C ALA A 98 3.15 14.90 -0.99
N LEU A 99 2.37 14.72 -2.05
CA LEU A 99 2.08 13.39 -2.61
C LEU A 99 3.34 12.69 -3.12
N ARG A 100 4.19 13.37 -3.90
CA ARG A 100 5.42 12.76 -4.44
C ARG A 100 6.42 12.32 -3.36
N ILE A 101 6.43 13.01 -2.23
CA ILE A 101 7.41 12.75 -1.15
C ILE A 101 6.86 11.89 -0.01
N GLY A 102 5.60 11.45 -0.08
CA GLY A 102 5.10 10.39 0.80
C GLY A 102 3.71 10.58 1.42
N ALA A 103 2.93 11.62 1.12
CA ALA A 103 1.55 11.72 1.61
C ALA A 103 0.57 10.93 0.72
N ASP A 104 -0.32 10.14 1.32
CA ASP A 104 -1.36 9.40 0.57
C ASP A 104 -2.49 10.33 0.10
N ARG A 105 -2.70 11.44 0.80
CA ARG A 105 -3.74 12.43 0.52
C ARG A 105 -3.35 13.80 1.06
N CYS A 106 -3.75 14.84 0.36
CA CYS A 106 -3.68 16.22 0.83
C CYS A 106 -5.10 16.76 1.05
N LEU A 107 -5.26 17.59 2.08
CA LEU A 107 -6.52 18.19 2.49
C LEU A 107 -6.32 19.68 2.79
N LEU A 108 -7.38 20.47 2.59
CA LEU A 108 -7.49 21.83 3.11
C LEU A 108 -8.46 21.82 4.27
N LEU A 109 -8.02 22.21 5.47
CA LEU A 109 -8.87 22.12 6.66
C LEU A 109 -10.12 22.99 6.54
N GLU A 110 -10.02 24.15 5.90
CA GLU A 110 -11.15 25.08 5.70
C GLU A 110 -12.25 24.50 4.78
N GLN A 111 -11.95 23.42 4.05
CA GLN A 111 -12.89 22.74 3.17
C GLN A 111 -13.47 21.45 3.77
N GLN A 112 -13.19 21.15 5.04
CA GLN A 112 -13.64 19.94 5.70
C GLN A 112 -14.60 20.24 6.84
N ASP A 113 -15.69 19.49 6.90
CA ASP A 113 -16.46 19.25 8.12
C ASP A 113 -16.08 17.88 8.72
N ALA A 114 -16.65 17.54 9.88
CA ALA A 114 -16.38 16.28 10.56
C ALA A 114 -16.68 15.06 9.67
N ALA A 115 -17.81 15.10 8.95
CA ALA A 115 -18.23 14.02 8.07
C ALA A 115 -17.28 13.82 6.88
N GLY A 116 -16.84 14.90 6.24
CA GLY A 116 -15.94 14.91 5.10
C GLY A 116 -14.53 14.44 5.45
N LEU A 117 -14.00 14.90 6.60
CA LEU A 117 -12.71 14.43 7.11
C LEU A 117 -12.76 12.92 7.39
N ALA A 118 -13.79 12.46 8.09
CA ALA A 118 -13.97 11.05 8.39
C ALA A 118 -14.16 10.19 7.13
N ALA A 119 -14.92 10.68 6.14
CA ALA A 119 -15.10 9.99 4.86
C ALA A 119 -13.78 9.87 4.09
N THR A 120 -12.96 10.91 4.07
CA THR A 120 -11.63 10.89 3.44
C THR A 120 -10.73 9.88 4.10
N ILE A 121 -10.66 9.86 5.43
CA ILE A 121 -9.84 8.90 6.17
C ILE A 121 -10.29 7.48 5.89
N ARG A 122 -11.61 7.19 5.95
CA ARG A 122 -12.15 5.87 5.58
C ARG A 122 -11.78 5.49 4.15
N ALA A 123 -11.85 6.42 3.20
CA ALA A 123 -11.47 6.16 1.81
C ALA A 123 -9.99 5.82 1.67
N VAL A 124 -9.10 6.47 2.44
CA VAL A 124 -7.66 6.16 2.43
C VAL A 124 -7.38 4.82 3.12
N LEU A 125 -8.02 4.55 4.26
CA LEU A 125 -7.85 3.28 4.99
C LEU A 125 -8.39 2.09 4.19
N THR A 126 -9.51 2.25 3.48
CA THR A 126 -10.08 1.19 2.62
C THR A 126 -9.31 0.99 1.32
N ALA A 127 -8.75 2.05 0.73
CA ALA A 127 -7.88 1.95 -0.44
C ALA A 127 -6.51 1.30 -0.10
N GLY A 128 -6.18 1.21 1.19
CA GLY A 128 -4.85 0.83 1.66
C GLY A 128 -3.81 1.95 1.48
N PRO A 129 -2.64 1.83 2.13
CA PRO A 129 -1.57 2.81 2.02
C PRO A 129 -1.11 2.89 0.56
N ARG A 130 -1.19 4.08 -0.05
CA ARG A 130 -0.73 4.31 -1.44
C ARG A 130 0.80 4.41 -1.51
N HIS A 131 1.46 4.64 -0.38
CA HIS A 131 2.91 4.70 -0.28
C HIS A 131 3.58 3.39 0.16
N ARG A 132 3.66 2.45 -0.78
CA ARG A 132 4.80 1.53 -0.97
C ARG A 132 6.16 2.26 -1.13
N ALA A 133 6.16 3.59 -1.27
CA ALA A 133 7.28 4.40 -1.73
C ALA A 133 8.55 4.43 -0.86
N LEU A 134 8.60 3.75 0.29
CA LEU A 134 9.83 3.61 1.10
C LEU A 134 10.32 2.17 1.29
N ARG A 135 9.63 1.17 0.74
CA ARG A 135 10.16 -0.20 0.66
C ARG A 135 10.50 -0.50 -0.79
N GLU A 136 11.57 -1.25 -1.02
CA GLU A 136 11.85 -1.83 -2.35
C GLU A 136 10.61 -2.61 -2.78
N PRO A 137 9.98 -2.28 -3.92
CA PRO A 137 8.73 -2.89 -4.27
C PRO A 137 8.92 -4.40 -4.46
N HIS A 138 8.04 -5.19 -3.87
CA HIS A 138 8.22 -6.62 -3.71
C HIS A 138 7.52 -7.42 -4.81
N VAL A 139 8.27 -8.16 -5.62
CA VAL A 139 7.71 -9.12 -6.57
C VAL A 139 7.78 -10.51 -5.94
N MET A 140 6.63 -11.17 -5.79
CA MET A 140 6.60 -12.59 -5.43
C MET A 140 6.46 -13.44 -6.69
N ILE A 141 7.36 -14.40 -6.86
CA ILE A 141 7.35 -15.35 -7.97
C ILE A 141 6.95 -16.71 -7.42
N VAL A 142 5.94 -17.32 -8.02
CA VAL A 142 5.41 -18.64 -7.67
C VAL A 142 5.60 -19.55 -8.88
N GLU A 143 6.66 -20.35 -8.85
CA GLU A 143 7.14 -21.13 -9.99
C GLU A 143 7.90 -22.35 -9.44
N ASP A 144 7.49 -23.54 -9.85
CA ASP A 144 8.09 -24.80 -9.37
C ASP A 144 9.32 -25.22 -10.19
N GLU A 145 9.46 -24.72 -11.42
CA GLU A 145 10.66 -24.93 -12.24
C GLU A 145 11.80 -23.99 -11.82
N PRO A 146 12.91 -24.50 -11.22
CA PRO A 146 13.95 -23.64 -10.64
C PRO A 146 14.62 -22.72 -11.65
N ALA A 147 14.81 -23.18 -12.89
CA ALA A 147 15.43 -22.39 -13.95
C ALA A 147 14.58 -21.18 -14.34
N THR A 148 13.27 -21.39 -14.51
CA THR A 148 12.31 -20.33 -14.83
C THR A 148 12.18 -19.34 -13.67
N ALA A 149 12.10 -19.85 -12.42
CA ALA A 149 12.08 -19.03 -11.22
C ALA A 149 13.34 -18.15 -11.10
N GLU A 150 14.53 -18.71 -11.36
CA GLU A 150 15.79 -17.97 -11.29
C GLU A 150 15.87 -16.86 -12.34
N ILE A 151 15.48 -17.15 -13.58
CA ILE A 151 15.50 -16.17 -14.69
C ILE A 151 14.58 -14.98 -14.37
N LEU A 152 13.34 -15.25 -13.96
CA LEU A 152 12.40 -14.20 -13.55
C LEU A 152 12.93 -13.41 -12.37
N SER A 153 13.48 -14.10 -11.36
CA SER A 153 13.98 -13.45 -10.14
C SER A 153 15.13 -12.51 -10.43
N ARG A 154 16.12 -12.96 -11.21
CA ARG A 154 17.27 -12.13 -11.60
C ARG A 154 16.85 -10.93 -12.43
N PHE A 155 15.91 -11.12 -13.36
CA PHE A 155 15.42 -10.02 -14.18
C PHE A 155 14.68 -8.97 -13.35
N MET A 156 13.79 -9.38 -12.43
CA MET A 156 13.06 -8.45 -11.57
C MET A 156 14.00 -7.74 -10.58
N ALA A 157 14.95 -8.46 -9.99
CA ALA A 157 15.97 -7.85 -9.13
C ALA A 157 16.81 -6.81 -9.88
N TRP A 158 17.22 -7.09 -11.13
CA TRP A 158 17.93 -6.12 -11.97
C TRP A 158 17.11 -4.85 -12.24
N ARG A 159 15.78 -4.95 -12.28
CA ARG A 159 14.86 -3.80 -12.41
C ARG A 159 14.66 -3.01 -11.10
N GLY A 160 15.31 -3.39 -10.00
CA GLY A 160 15.21 -2.70 -8.71
C GLY A 160 14.08 -3.18 -7.81
N TYR A 161 13.50 -4.34 -8.09
CA TYR A 161 12.50 -4.96 -7.22
C TYR A 161 13.16 -5.88 -6.17
N ARG A 162 12.61 -5.90 -4.96
CA ARG A 162 12.87 -6.97 -4.01
C ARG A 162 12.11 -8.21 -4.49
N VAL A 163 12.74 -9.38 -4.46
CA VAL A 163 12.12 -10.60 -5.00
C VAL A 163 12.09 -11.71 -3.96
N THR A 164 10.93 -12.38 -3.85
CA THR A 164 10.81 -13.67 -3.16
C THR A 164 10.29 -14.70 -4.15
N ALA A 165 11.02 -15.79 -4.33
CA ALA A 165 10.58 -16.93 -5.13
C ALA A 165 10.14 -18.08 -4.22
N VAL A 166 9.02 -18.71 -4.55
CA VAL A 166 8.46 -19.86 -3.84
C VAL A 166 7.98 -20.93 -4.84
N PRO A 167 8.04 -22.22 -4.50
CA PRO A 167 7.84 -23.29 -5.48
C PRO A 167 6.36 -23.70 -5.71
N ASN A 168 5.38 -23.03 -5.08
CA ASN A 168 3.95 -23.36 -5.21
C ASN A 168 3.08 -22.36 -4.42
N GLY A 169 1.76 -22.41 -4.67
CA GLY A 169 0.81 -21.51 -4.03
C GLY A 169 0.72 -21.65 -2.50
N ARG A 170 1.00 -22.82 -1.91
CA ARG A 170 0.95 -22.99 -0.45
C ARG A 170 2.04 -22.18 0.23
N HIS A 171 3.27 -22.27 -0.28
CA HIS A 171 4.38 -21.47 0.20
C HIS A 171 4.14 -19.97 -0.04
N ALA A 172 3.50 -19.61 -1.15
CA ALA A 172 3.12 -18.22 -1.43
C ALA A 172 2.17 -17.67 -0.36
N LEU A 173 1.08 -18.38 -0.06
CA LEU A 173 0.12 -17.95 0.96
C LEU A 173 0.74 -17.84 2.37
N GLU A 174 1.63 -18.77 2.72
CA GLU A 174 2.36 -18.70 3.99
C GLU A 174 3.26 -17.47 4.07
N ARG A 175 4.01 -17.18 3.00
CA ARG A 175 4.90 -16.02 2.94
C ARG A 175 4.16 -14.70 2.92
N LEU A 176 3.07 -14.60 2.17
CA LEU A 176 2.29 -13.35 2.02
C LEU A 176 1.70 -12.82 3.35
N ARG A 177 1.54 -13.68 4.37
CA ARG A 177 1.08 -13.26 5.71
C ARG A 177 2.09 -12.38 6.45
N GLY A 178 3.38 -12.69 6.32
CA GLY A 178 4.48 -11.97 7.00
C GLY A 178 5.25 -11.03 6.08
N ASP A 179 5.19 -11.28 4.77
CA ASP A 179 5.90 -10.53 3.74
C ASP A 179 4.96 -10.22 2.56
N PRO A 180 4.12 -9.18 2.67
CA PRO A 180 3.19 -8.79 1.62
C PRO A 180 3.92 -8.50 0.31
N ALA A 181 3.38 -9.01 -0.80
CA ALA A 181 3.91 -8.77 -2.12
C ALA A 181 3.21 -7.60 -2.80
N ASP A 182 3.96 -6.96 -3.67
CA ASP A 182 3.49 -5.83 -4.43
C ASP A 182 2.78 -6.23 -5.71
N ILE A 183 3.23 -7.35 -6.26
CA ILE A 183 2.65 -8.08 -7.36
C ILE A 183 3.05 -9.56 -7.21
N VAL A 184 2.17 -10.45 -7.65
CA VAL A 184 2.46 -11.89 -7.74
C VAL A 184 2.57 -12.28 -9.20
N ILE A 185 3.63 -13.00 -9.55
CA ILE A 185 3.81 -13.67 -10.84
C ILE A 185 3.71 -15.17 -10.55
N THR A 186 2.73 -15.86 -11.13
CA THR A 186 2.48 -17.28 -10.84
C THR A 186 2.37 -18.11 -12.11
N ASP A 187 2.93 -19.32 -12.11
CA ASP A 187 2.47 -20.38 -13.00
C ASP A 187 1.10 -20.88 -12.53
N LEU A 188 0.37 -21.54 -13.43
CA LEU A 188 -0.85 -22.28 -13.14
C LEU A 188 -0.53 -23.72 -12.80
N ASP A 189 0.36 -24.36 -13.54
CA ASP A 189 0.63 -25.79 -13.42
C ASP A 189 1.76 -26.04 -12.43
N MET A 190 1.42 -26.18 -11.15
CA MET A 190 2.39 -26.42 -10.07
C MET A 190 1.89 -27.50 -9.10
N PRO A 191 2.80 -28.24 -8.42
CA PRO A 191 2.44 -29.19 -7.40
C PRO A 191 1.86 -28.52 -6.13
N MET A 192 1.20 -29.33 -5.30
CA MET A 192 0.55 -28.94 -4.04
C MET A 192 -0.64 -28.00 -4.20
N LEU A 193 -0.40 -26.70 -4.37
CA LEU A 193 -1.45 -25.70 -4.60
C LEU A 193 -1.14 -25.01 -5.92
N ASP A 194 -1.98 -25.28 -6.91
CA ASP A 194 -1.87 -24.73 -8.27
C ASP A 194 -2.16 -23.21 -8.30
N GLY A 195 -1.82 -22.59 -9.42
CA GLY A 195 -2.00 -21.14 -9.59
C GLY A 195 -3.46 -20.71 -9.62
N GLU A 196 -4.37 -21.52 -10.17
CA GLU A 196 -5.81 -21.21 -10.17
C GLU A 196 -6.35 -21.11 -8.73
N SER A 197 -5.99 -22.07 -7.89
CA SER A 197 -6.36 -22.15 -6.47
C SER A 197 -5.71 -21.04 -5.67
N LEU A 198 -4.43 -20.74 -5.92
CA LEU A 198 -3.76 -19.58 -5.34
C LEU A 198 -4.52 -18.28 -5.66
N ILE A 199 -4.88 -18.05 -6.92
CA ILE A 199 -5.61 -16.85 -7.34
C ILE A 199 -6.98 -16.77 -6.66
N ALA A 200 -7.66 -17.91 -6.48
CA ALA A 200 -8.94 -17.97 -5.78
C ALA A 200 -8.80 -17.58 -4.29
N GLU A 201 -7.76 -18.08 -3.61
CA GLU A 201 -7.45 -17.74 -2.22
C GLU A 201 -7.10 -16.26 -2.07
N LEU A 202 -6.24 -15.73 -2.94
CA LEU A 202 -5.85 -14.31 -2.94
C LEU A 202 -7.05 -13.38 -3.17
N LYS A 203 -8.05 -13.80 -3.95
CA LYS A 203 -9.26 -13.02 -4.17
C LYS A 203 -10.04 -12.73 -2.88
N SER A 204 -9.96 -13.62 -1.88
CA SER A 204 -10.66 -13.46 -0.59
C SER A 204 -9.95 -12.51 0.37
N ALA A 205 -8.70 -12.13 0.10
CA ALA A 205 -7.92 -11.25 0.96
C ALA A 205 -8.30 -9.77 0.79
N SER A 206 -8.38 -9.03 1.90
CA SER A 206 -8.70 -7.59 1.92
C SER A 206 -7.63 -6.73 1.22
N ASN A 207 -6.38 -7.19 1.19
CA ASN A 207 -5.27 -6.50 0.54
C ASN A 207 -4.61 -7.41 -0.52
N ARG A 208 -5.40 -7.85 -1.51
CA ARG A 208 -4.92 -8.78 -2.54
C ARG A 208 -3.92 -8.11 -3.49
N PRO A 209 -2.73 -8.70 -3.71
CA PRO A 209 -1.82 -8.20 -4.72
C PRO A 209 -2.38 -8.44 -6.13
N PRO A 210 -2.08 -7.57 -7.11
CA PRO A 210 -2.31 -7.87 -8.51
C PRO A 210 -1.55 -9.15 -8.91
N VAL A 211 -2.12 -9.94 -9.82
CA VAL A 211 -1.53 -11.20 -10.28
C VAL A 211 -1.26 -11.18 -11.78
N ILE A 212 -0.05 -11.55 -12.17
CA ILE A 212 0.31 -11.90 -13.55
C ILE A 212 0.41 -13.42 -13.62
N VAL A 213 -0.19 -14.01 -14.65
CA VAL A 213 -0.05 -15.44 -14.93
C VAL A 213 1.01 -15.66 -16.00
N VAL A 214 1.90 -16.61 -15.76
CA VAL A 214 2.93 -17.03 -16.69
C VAL A 214 2.91 -18.55 -16.78
N THR A 215 2.36 -19.11 -17.85
CA THR A 215 2.13 -20.56 -17.93
C THR A 215 2.67 -21.17 -19.22
N GLY A 216 3.09 -22.44 -19.14
CA GLY A 216 3.54 -23.21 -20.31
C GLY A 216 2.40 -23.69 -21.19
N ASN A 217 1.19 -23.84 -20.64
CA ASN A 217 0.07 -24.44 -21.33
C ASN A 217 -0.99 -23.41 -21.70
N PRO A 218 -1.56 -23.48 -22.93
CA PRO A 218 -2.74 -22.70 -23.26
C PRO A 218 -3.89 -23.02 -22.31
N ILE A 219 -4.56 -21.98 -21.82
CA ILE A 219 -5.71 -22.14 -20.94
C ILE A 219 -7.02 -22.18 -21.75
N SER A 220 -8.02 -22.87 -21.22
CA SER A 220 -9.36 -22.88 -21.82
C SER A 220 -10.08 -21.53 -21.64
N GLU A 221 -11.02 -21.22 -22.52
CA GLU A 221 -11.90 -20.03 -22.40
C GLU A 221 -12.66 -20.00 -21.05
N LEU A 222 -13.05 -21.18 -20.55
CA LEU A 222 -13.70 -21.33 -19.26
C LEU A 222 -12.77 -20.99 -18.10
N THR A 223 -11.50 -21.43 -18.15
CA THR A 223 -10.48 -21.05 -17.17
C THR A 223 -10.23 -19.55 -17.22
N TRP A 224 -10.02 -18.98 -18.41
CA TRP A 224 -9.80 -17.54 -18.57
C TRP A 224 -10.96 -16.70 -18.02
N SER A 225 -12.20 -17.09 -18.33
CA SER A 225 -13.41 -16.42 -17.84
C SER A 225 -13.49 -16.33 -16.32
N ARG A 226 -12.94 -17.33 -15.61
CA ARG A 226 -12.85 -17.36 -14.14
C ARG A 226 -11.73 -16.46 -13.61
N LEU A 227 -10.57 -16.48 -14.27
CA LEU A 227 -9.36 -15.79 -13.81
C LEU A 227 -9.32 -14.29 -14.15
N ARG A 228 -9.91 -13.87 -15.28
CA ARG A 228 -9.80 -12.49 -15.82
C ARG A 228 -10.23 -11.34 -14.91
N ARG A 229 -10.93 -11.63 -13.80
CA ARG A 229 -11.33 -10.64 -12.78
C ARG A 229 -10.30 -10.43 -11.67
N SER A 230 -9.31 -11.31 -11.59
CA SER A 230 -8.25 -11.31 -10.58
C SER A 230 -6.85 -11.26 -11.20
N VAL A 231 -6.71 -11.61 -12.48
CA VAL A 231 -5.47 -11.57 -13.23
C VAL A 231 -5.38 -10.27 -14.02
N VAL A 232 -4.23 -9.62 -13.95
CA VAL A 232 -3.95 -8.39 -14.71
C VAL A 232 -3.57 -8.72 -16.14
N GLU A 233 -2.67 -9.69 -16.33
CA GLU A 233 -2.18 -10.11 -17.65
C GLU A 233 -1.79 -11.59 -17.60
N LEU A 234 -1.88 -12.26 -18.75
CA LEU A 234 -1.45 -13.65 -18.93
C LEU A 234 -0.41 -13.73 -20.05
N TYR A 235 0.71 -14.37 -19.76
CA TYR A 235 1.78 -14.66 -20.70
C TYR A 235 1.95 -16.16 -20.88
N LEU A 236 2.15 -16.59 -22.13
CA LEU A 236 2.55 -17.96 -22.44
C LEU A 236 4.07 -18.06 -22.46
N LYS A 237 4.63 -19.14 -21.90
CA LYS A 237 6.05 -19.49 -22.10
C LYS A 237 6.25 -19.79 -23.61
N PRO A 238 7.38 -19.38 -24.23
CA PRO A 238 8.60 -18.86 -23.64
C PRO A 238 8.48 -17.41 -23.13
N LEU A 239 9.20 -17.11 -22.03
CA LEU A 239 9.09 -15.84 -21.32
C LEU A 239 9.55 -14.64 -22.16
N ASN A 240 8.64 -13.69 -22.42
CA ASN A 240 9.02 -12.35 -22.84
C ASN A 240 9.28 -11.46 -21.62
N LEU A 241 10.49 -11.53 -21.08
CA LEU A 241 10.88 -10.79 -19.88
C LEU A 241 10.65 -9.28 -20.01
N ARG A 242 10.84 -8.72 -21.20
CA ARG A 242 10.63 -7.28 -21.45
C ARG A 242 9.16 -6.89 -21.22
N GLU A 243 8.23 -7.63 -21.80
CA GLU A 243 6.79 -7.35 -21.66
C GLU A 243 6.33 -7.57 -20.22
N ILE A 244 6.74 -8.66 -19.59
CA ILE A 244 6.43 -8.94 -18.19
C ILE A 244 6.94 -7.79 -17.30
N GLY A 245 8.19 -7.36 -17.50
CA GLY A 245 8.78 -6.23 -16.78
C GLY A 245 8.03 -4.92 -16.98
N GLN A 246 7.62 -4.60 -18.22
CA GLN A 246 6.82 -3.40 -18.51
C GLN A 246 5.45 -3.43 -17.82
N THR A 247 4.83 -4.60 -17.75
CA THR A 247 3.56 -4.78 -17.03
C THR A 247 3.75 -4.60 -15.53
N VAL A 248 4.81 -5.18 -14.94
CA VAL A 248 5.15 -4.98 -13.53
C VAL A 248 5.38 -3.49 -13.24
N ASP A 249 6.20 -2.82 -14.04
CA ASP A 249 6.47 -1.38 -13.93
C ASP A 249 5.21 -0.51 -13.97
N ARG A 250 4.29 -0.81 -14.90
CA ARG A 250 3.02 -0.10 -15.03
C ARG A 250 2.10 -0.27 -13.81
N ILE A 251 2.15 -1.43 -13.17
CA ILE A 251 1.27 -1.77 -12.04
C ILE A 251 1.85 -1.28 -10.71
N VAL A 252 3.14 -1.52 -10.50
CA VAL A 252 3.83 -1.28 -9.22
C VAL A 252 4.44 0.13 -9.16
N GLY A 253 4.75 0.72 -10.31
CA GLY A 253 5.45 2.00 -10.45
C GLY A 253 6.95 1.82 -10.34
N THR A 254 7.70 2.03 -11.41
CA THR A 254 9.17 2.02 -11.38
C THR A 254 9.70 3.29 -10.73
N ARG A 255 10.65 3.14 -9.81
CA ARG A 255 11.69 4.17 -9.65
C ARG A 255 12.60 4.01 -10.86
N ALA A 256 12.43 4.85 -11.87
CA ALA A 256 13.50 5.06 -12.83
C ALA A 256 14.73 5.50 -12.02
N ALA A 257 15.82 4.74 -12.13
CA ALA A 257 17.12 5.07 -11.58
C ALA A 257 17.67 6.35 -12.23
#